data_AF-A0A1Q7W9H8-F1
#
_entry.id   AF-A0A1Q7W9H8-F1
#
_cell.length_a   1.000
_cell.length_b   1.000
_cell.length_c   1.000
_cell.angle_alpha   90.00
_cell.angle_beta   90.00
_cell.angle_gamma   90.00
#
_symmetry.space_group_name_H-M   'P 1'
#
loop_
_entity.id
_entity.type
_entity.pdbx_description
1 polymer ?
#
loop_
_entity_poly.entity_id
_entity_poly.type
_entity_poly.pdbx_seq_one_letter_code
_entity_poly.pdbx_strand_id
1 'polypeptide(L)'
;MHLIVMPPHDLSLIDQLGEIPNLHAGFNLEVWDSDRFTEIAPGKTADYGQATILTALGRLRDAIGAYRAHSILIAGLEAADSTLTGARQLAEEGISPILNTYHSDRHSALGLTIRPTYQHLAEVAVGLQVLHDAYEIQPYWKGCGRNALDFEARHGMFRDGPWDFS
;
A
#
# COMPACT_ATOMS: atom_id res chain seq x y z
N MET A 1 16.84 7.41 5.38
CA MET A 1 17.00 6.85 4.01
C MET A 1 15.71 6.12 3.65
N HIS A 2 15.31 6.15 2.38
CA HIS A 2 14.08 5.52 1.90
C HIS A 2 14.40 4.56 0.75
N LEU A 3 14.02 3.29 0.88
CA LEU A 3 14.28 2.26 -0.13
C LEU A 3 12.99 1.54 -0.50
N ILE A 4 12.55 1.67 -1.75
CA ILE A 4 11.41 0.94 -2.29
C ILE A 4 11.91 0.12 -3.47
N VAL A 5 11.92 -1.20 -3.32
CA VAL A 5 12.52 -2.14 -4.29
C VAL A 5 11.74 -3.45 -4.30
N MET A 6 12.11 -4.39 -5.18
CA MET A 6 11.71 -5.79 -5.00
C MET A 6 12.51 -6.42 -3.86
N PRO A 7 11.94 -7.38 -3.11
CA PRO A 7 12.70 -8.11 -2.11
C PRO A 7 13.88 -8.85 -2.74
N PRO A 8 15.00 -9.01 -2.00
CA PRO A 8 16.09 -9.87 -2.45
C PRO A 8 15.64 -11.34 -2.43
N HIS A 9 16.14 -12.16 -3.35
CA HIS A 9 15.94 -13.62 -3.33
C HIS A 9 16.55 -14.28 -2.09
N ASP A 10 17.71 -13.78 -1.65
CA ASP A 10 18.26 -14.12 -0.34
C ASP A 10 17.70 -13.19 0.74
N LEU A 11 16.67 -13.67 1.45
CA LEU A 11 16.02 -12.91 2.52
C LEU A 11 16.96 -12.58 3.69
N SER A 12 18.11 -13.26 3.85
CA SER A 12 19.08 -12.91 4.90
C SER A 12 19.72 -11.53 4.70
N LEU A 13 19.72 -11.03 3.47
CA LEU A 13 20.18 -9.67 3.16
C LEU A 13 19.27 -8.59 3.76
N ILE A 14 18.02 -8.92 4.08
CA ILE A 14 17.09 -7.99 4.74
C ILE A 14 17.56 -7.69 6.17
N ASP A 15 18.15 -8.67 6.86
CA ASP A 15 18.55 -8.50 8.26
C ASP A 15 19.64 -7.41 8.39
N GLN A 16 20.49 -7.26 7.37
CA GLN A 16 21.52 -6.21 7.30
C GLN A 16 20.91 -4.79 7.29
N LEU A 17 19.66 -4.64 6.83
CA LEU A 17 18.98 -3.34 6.83
C LEU A 17 18.67 -2.86 8.25
N GLY A 18 18.59 -3.77 9.24
CA GLY A 18 18.39 -3.43 10.65
C GLY A 18 19.54 -2.64 11.28
N GLU A 19 20.74 -2.71 10.68
CA GLU A 19 21.91 -1.95 11.12
C GLU A 19 21.82 -0.46 10.76
N ILE A 20 20.87 -0.10 9.90
CA ILE A 20 20.70 1.27 9.41
C ILE A 20 19.70 2.03 10.32
N PRO A 21 20.16 3.01 11.10
CA PRO A 21 19.29 3.74 12.02
C PRO A 21 18.22 4.52 11.26
N ASN A 22 16.98 4.46 11.74
CA ASN A 22 15.83 5.18 11.18
C ASN A 22 15.58 4.92 9.68
N LEU A 23 15.98 3.76 9.16
CA LEU A 23 15.59 3.29 7.84
C LEU A 23 14.08 3.10 7.74
N HIS A 24 13.50 3.61 6.65
CA HIS A 24 12.18 3.23 6.16
C HIS A 24 12.38 2.53 4.82
N ALA A 25 11.77 1.36 4.65
CA ALA A 25 11.90 0.59 3.41
C ALA A 25 10.61 -0.16 3.09
N GLY A 26 10.43 -0.59 1.85
CA GLY A 26 9.19 -1.25 1.46
C GLY A 26 9.29 -2.10 0.21
N PHE A 27 8.39 -3.08 0.14
CA PHE A 27 8.18 -3.95 -1.00
C PHE A 27 6.70 -3.85 -1.40
N ASN A 28 6.42 -3.30 -2.58
CA ASN A 28 5.05 -2.98 -2.97
C ASN A 28 4.31 -4.22 -3.48
N LEU A 29 3.07 -4.38 -3.02
CA LEU A 29 2.14 -5.40 -3.54
C LEU A 29 1.34 -4.88 -4.74
N GLU A 30 1.11 -3.57 -4.84
CA GLU A 30 0.25 -2.88 -5.81
C GLU A 30 -1.25 -3.20 -5.67
N VAL A 31 -1.63 -4.46 -5.46
CA VAL A 31 -3.01 -4.90 -5.17
C VAL A 31 -2.99 -6.04 -4.15
N TRP A 32 -4.08 -6.17 -3.39
CA TRP A 32 -4.23 -7.22 -2.39
C TRP A 32 -4.79 -8.52 -2.96
N ASP A 33 -5.78 -8.44 -3.85
CA ASP A 33 -6.38 -9.60 -4.50
C ASP A 33 -5.34 -10.39 -5.30
N SER A 34 -5.21 -11.69 -5.01
CA SER A 34 -4.16 -12.55 -5.58
C SER A 34 -4.33 -12.80 -7.08
N ASP A 35 -5.57 -12.86 -7.55
CA ASP A 35 -5.87 -13.08 -8.96
C ASP A 35 -5.53 -11.79 -9.74
N ARG A 36 -5.93 -10.64 -9.20
CA ARG A 36 -5.56 -9.32 -9.73
C ARG A 36 -4.07 -9.07 -9.67
N PHE A 37 -3.37 -9.52 -8.63
CA PHE A 37 -1.92 -9.37 -8.52
C PHE A 37 -1.19 -9.95 -9.73
N THR A 38 -1.63 -11.12 -10.21
CA THR A 38 -1.05 -11.76 -11.40
C THR A 38 -1.30 -10.99 -12.68
N GLU A 39 -2.48 -10.38 -12.83
CA GLU A 39 -2.83 -9.56 -13.99
C GLU A 39 -2.10 -8.22 -13.99
N ILE A 40 -2.02 -7.57 -12.83
CA ILE A 40 -1.49 -6.21 -12.67
C ILE A 40 0.05 -6.20 -12.61
N ALA A 41 0.64 -7.20 -11.95
CA ALA A 41 2.08 -7.29 -11.74
C ALA A 41 2.67 -8.64 -12.21
N PRO A 42 2.48 -9.02 -13.50
CA PRO A 42 2.88 -10.34 -13.99
C PRO A 42 4.37 -10.62 -13.83
N GLY A 43 5.21 -9.57 -13.92
CA GLY A 43 6.66 -9.70 -13.66
C GLY A 43 6.97 -10.05 -12.20
N LYS A 44 6.24 -9.49 -11.23
CA LYS A 44 6.41 -9.84 -9.81
C LYS A 44 5.89 -11.23 -9.51
N THR A 45 4.80 -11.65 -10.16
CA THR A 45 4.30 -13.02 -10.05
C THR A 45 5.32 -14.02 -10.59
N ALA A 46 5.91 -13.75 -11.76
CA ALA A 46 6.87 -14.64 -12.39
C ALA A 46 8.20 -14.73 -11.63
N ASP A 47 8.67 -13.62 -11.05
CA ASP A 47 9.95 -13.57 -10.35
C ASP A 47 9.86 -14.02 -8.89
N TYR A 48 8.79 -13.68 -8.17
CA TYR A 48 8.74 -13.80 -6.70
C TYR A 48 7.44 -14.37 -6.14
N GLY A 49 6.29 -13.91 -6.65
CA GLY A 49 4.96 -14.24 -6.13
C GLY A 49 4.55 -13.41 -4.91
N GLN A 50 3.24 -13.15 -4.78
CA GLN A 50 2.69 -12.27 -3.75
C GLN A 50 2.97 -12.76 -2.32
N ALA A 51 2.77 -14.05 -2.04
CA ALA A 51 2.97 -14.65 -0.72
C ALA A 51 4.44 -14.54 -0.25
N THR A 52 5.38 -14.67 -1.18
CA THR A 52 6.81 -14.51 -0.88
C THR A 52 7.14 -13.04 -0.58
N ILE A 53 6.53 -12.08 -1.30
CA ILE A 53 6.66 -10.64 -0.98
C ILE A 53 6.13 -10.34 0.43
N LEU A 54 4.97 -10.89 0.79
CA LEU A 54 4.40 -10.76 2.14
C LEU A 54 5.34 -11.32 3.21
N THR A 55 5.94 -12.48 2.96
CA THR A 55 6.94 -13.08 3.86
C THR A 55 8.17 -12.17 4.02
N ALA A 56 8.64 -11.59 2.91
CA ALA A 56 9.74 -10.64 2.93
C ALA A 56 9.40 -9.34 3.66
N LEU A 57 8.17 -8.84 3.54
CA LEU A 57 7.68 -7.67 4.28
C LEU A 57 7.67 -7.93 5.78
N GLY A 58 7.20 -9.11 6.22
CA GLY A 58 7.26 -9.51 7.62
C GLY A 58 8.70 -9.50 8.16
N ARG A 59 9.64 -10.10 7.42
CA ARG A 59 11.06 -10.08 7.79
C ARG A 59 11.65 -8.66 7.79
N LEU A 60 11.27 -7.83 6.82
CA LEU A 60 11.68 -6.44 6.76
C LEU A 60 11.23 -5.67 8.00
N ARG A 61 9.95 -5.80 8.38
CA ARG A 61 9.41 -5.25 9.62
C ARG A 61 10.21 -5.73 10.83
N ASP A 62 10.52 -7.03 10.92
CA ASP A 62 11.27 -7.56 12.05
C ASP A 62 12.67 -6.95 12.14
N ALA A 63 13.31 -6.69 10.99
CA ALA A 63 14.64 -6.09 10.92
C ALA A 63 14.63 -4.57 11.24
N ILE A 64 13.66 -3.81 10.75
CA ILE A 64 13.67 -2.33 10.84
C ILE A 64 12.65 -1.75 11.81
N GLY A 65 11.78 -2.57 12.40
CA GLY A 65 10.75 -2.20 13.36
C GLY A 65 9.37 -1.95 12.75
N ALA A 66 8.35 -1.99 13.62
CA ALA A 66 6.96 -1.76 13.26
C ALA A 66 6.75 -0.39 12.59
N TYR A 67 5.87 -0.37 11.59
CA TYR A 67 5.45 0.78 10.79
C TYR A 67 6.58 1.51 10.03
N ARG A 68 7.81 0.97 10.07
CA ARG A 68 8.96 1.41 9.27
C ARG A 68 9.14 0.59 7.99
N ALA A 69 8.56 -0.61 7.94
CA ALA A 69 8.32 -1.35 6.71
C ALA A 69 7.03 -0.85 6.03
N HIS A 70 7.03 -0.71 4.71
CA HIS A 70 5.91 -0.16 3.94
C HIS A 70 5.53 -1.06 2.77
N SER A 71 4.26 -1.00 2.36
CA SER A 71 3.82 -1.53 1.07
C SER A 71 2.75 -0.64 0.45
N ILE A 72 2.89 -0.36 -0.85
CA ILE A 72 1.87 0.37 -1.60
C ILE A 72 0.76 -0.59 -2.07
N LEU A 73 -0.49 -0.16 -1.90
CA LEU A 73 -1.65 -0.66 -2.61
C LEU A 73 -2.26 0.49 -3.45
N ILE A 74 -2.80 0.16 -4.62
CA ILE A 74 -3.29 1.12 -5.59
C ILE A 74 -4.81 1.05 -5.67
N ALA A 75 -5.48 2.07 -5.14
CA ALA A 75 -6.91 2.25 -5.25
C ALA A 75 -7.34 2.42 -6.71
N GLY A 76 -8.30 1.60 -7.14
CA GLY A 76 -8.86 1.62 -8.49
C GLY A 76 -8.40 0.48 -9.39
N LEU A 77 -7.46 -0.35 -8.92
CA LEU A 77 -7.05 -1.57 -9.63
C LEU A 77 -7.77 -2.84 -9.15
N GLU A 78 -8.44 -2.77 -8.02
CA GLU A 78 -9.30 -3.81 -7.43
C GLU A 78 -10.48 -3.13 -6.72
N ALA A 79 -11.40 -3.93 -6.17
CA ALA A 79 -12.53 -3.41 -5.40
C ALA A 79 -12.05 -2.70 -4.11
N ALA A 80 -12.76 -1.66 -3.68
CA ALA A 80 -12.36 -0.83 -2.54
C ALA A 80 -12.24 -1.64 -1.24
N ASP A 81 -13.13 -2.60 -1.04
CA ASP A 81 -13.13 -3.54 0.08
C ASP A 81 -11.88 -4.43 0.10
N SER A 82 -11.42 -4.92 -1.05
CA SER A 82 -10.18 -5.68 -1.20
C SER A 82 -8.98 -4.83 -0.80
N THR A 83 -8.87 -3.61 -1.35
CA THR A 83 -7.80 -2.67 -1.01
C THR A 83 -7.77 -2.36 0.49
N LEU A 84 -8.94 -2.07 1.09
CA LEU A 84 -9.06 -1.78 2.53
C LEU A 84 -8.79 -3.01 3.41
N THR A 85 -9.12 -4.21 2.93
CA THR A 85 -8.79 -5.47 3.61
C THR A 85 -7.28 -5.66 3.65
N GLY A 86 -6.59 -5.52 2.50
CA GLY A 86 -5.14 -5.61 2.45
C GLY A 86 -4.44 -4.55 3.29
N ALA A 87 -4.90 -3.29 3.22
CA ALA A 87 -4.36 -2.21 4.05
C ALA A 87 -4.48 -2.51 5.55
N ARG A 88 -5.63 -3.05 5.97
CA ARG A 88 -5.87 -3.46 7.36
C ARG A 88 -4.95 -4.60 7.77
N GLN A 89 -4.82 -5.66 6.95
CA GLN A 89 -3.95 -6.79 7.26
C GLN A 89 -2.48 -6.36 7.41
N LEU A 90 -1.99 -5.49 6.52
CA LEU A 90 -0.65 -4.92 6.64
C LEU A 90 -0.50 -4.14 7.96
N ALA A 91 -1.46 -3.27 8.28
CA ALA A 91 -1.42 -2.47 9.50
C ALA A 91 -1.47 -3.34 10.78
N GLU A 92 -2.32 -4.37 10.81
CA GLU A 92 -2.40 -5.36 11.90
C GLU A 92 -1.06 -6.09 12.12
N GLU A 93 -0.33 -6.38 11.04
CA GLU A 93 0.99 -6.99 11.09
C GLU A 93 2.12 -6.00 11.44
N GLY A 94 1.81 -4.72 11.67
CA GLY A 94 2.82 -3.70 11.95
C GLY A 94 3.57 -3.22 10.71
N ILE A 95 3.02 -3.38 9.52
CA ILE A 95 3.53 -2.84 8.25
C ILE A 95 2.68 -1.65 7.85
N SER A 96 3.29 -0.55 7.43
CA SER A 96 2.56 0.64 7.01
C SER A 96 2.00 0.47 5.59
N PRO A 97 0.67 0.41 5.39
CA PRO A 97 0.11 0.52 4.06
C PRO A 97 0.27 1.96 3.55
N ILE A 98 0.46 2.10 2.25
CA ILE A 98 0.42 3.40 1.56
C ILE A 98 -0.60 3.28 0.43
N LEU A 99 -1.59 4.16 0.40
CA LEU A 99 -2.69 4.06 -0.55
C LEU A 99 -2.55 5.09 -1.65
N ASN A 100 -2.07 4.62 -2.81
CA ASN A 100 -1.99 5.44 -4.00
C ASN A 100 -3.26 5.36 -4.82
N THR A 101 -3.64 6.46 -5.47
CA THR A 101 -4.73 6.44 -6.46
C THR A 101 -4.20 6.02 -7.83
N TYR A 102 -4.89 5.11 -8.51
CA TYR A 102 -4.54 4.75 -9.88
C TYR A 102 -4.75 5.94 -10.82
N HIS A 103 -3.68 6.31 -11.54
CA HIS A 103 -3.71 7.27 -12.62
C HIS A 103 -3.34 6.56 -13.92
N SER A 104 -4.29 6.47 -14.85
CA SER A 104 -3.98 5.88 -16.15
C SER A 104 -3.06 6.80 -16.96
N ASP A 105 -1.93 6.22 -17.37
CA ASP A 105 -0.97 6.84 -18.29
C ASP A 105 -1.17 6.31 -19.71
N ARG A 106 -0.99 7.16 -20.73
CA ARG A 106 -1.15 6.84 -22.16
C ARG A 106 -0.26 5.69 -22.65
N HIS A 107 0.77 5.34 -21.88
CA HIS A 107 1.71 4.26 -22.18
C HIS A 107 1.62 3.07 -21.21
N SER A 108 0.65 3.07 -20.29
CA SER A 108 0.42 1.93 -19.41
C SER A 108 -0.12 0.73 -20.22
N ALA A 109 0.33 -0.47 -19.87
CA ALA A 109 -0.23 -1.71 -20.41
C ALA A 109 -1.74 -1.87 -20.10
N LEU A 110 -2.20 -1.25 -19.01
CA LEU A 110 -3.60 -1.23 -18.60
C LEU A 110 -4.43 -0.17 -19.37
N GLY A 111 -3.76 0.68 -20.16
CA GLY A 111 -4.39 1.70 -20.98
C GLY A 111 -5.11 2.81 -20.19
N LEU A 112 -5.97 3.54 -20.88
CA LEU A 112 -6.71 4.70 -20.34
C LEU A 112 -8.13 4.34 -19.86
N THR A 113 -8.50 3.07 -19.94
CA THR A 113 -9.86 2.58 -19.69
C THR A 113 -10.17 2.41 -18.21
N ILE A 114 -9.17 2.14 -17.38
CA ILE A 114 -9.33 2.07 -15.94
C ILE A 114 -9.26 3.50 -15.37
N ARG A 115 -10.35 3.90 -14.71
CA ARG A 115 -10.40 5.10 -13.88
C ARG A 115 -11.24 4.80 -12.64
N PRO A 116 -10.68 4.93 -11.42
CA PRO A 116 -11.49 4.80 -10.23
C PRO A 116 -12.60 5.86 -10.22
N THR A 117 -13.79 5.47 -9.79
CA THR A 117 -14.89 6.42 -9.60
C THR A 117 -14.64 7.27 -8.37
N TYR A 118 -15.31 8.42 -8.28
CA TYR A 118 -15.29 9.22 -7.06
C TYR A 118 -15.74 8.42 -5.84
N GLN A 119 -16.80 7.61 -5.98
CA GLN A 119 -17.31 6.76 -4.91
C GLN A 119 -16.25 5.77 -4.43
N HIS A 120 -15.58 5.06 -5.34
CA HIS A 120 -14.49 4.14 -4.99
C HIS A 120 -13.39 4.84 -4.18
N LEU A 121 -12.98 6.04 -4.62
CA LEU A 121 -11.94 6.80 -3.92
C LEU A 121 -12.40 7.30 -2.55
N ALA A 122 -13.66 7.72 -2.44
CA ALA A 122 -14.25 8.14 -1.18
C ALA A 122 -14.33 6.97 -0.17
N GLU A 123 -14.73 5.77 -0.62
CA GLU A 123 -14.76 4.56 0.19
C GLU A 123 -13.37 4.24 0.75
N VAL A 124 -12.35 4.21 -0.12
CA VAL A 124 -10.96 3.98 0.30
C VAL A 124 -10.47 5.07 1.26
N ALA A 125 -10.77 6.33 0.98
CA ALA A 125 -10.35 7.46 1.80
C ALA A 125 -10.93 7.41 3.22
N VAL A 126 -12.23 7.12 3.34
CA VAL A 126 -12.92 6.97 4.63
C VAL A 126 -12.38 5.75 5.39
N GLY A 127 -12.19 4.62 4.70
CA GLY A 127 -11.62 3.42 5.32
C GLY A 127 -10.18 3.64 5.81
N LEU A 128 -9.36 4.36 5.05
CA LEU A 128 -7.99 4.69 5.43
C LEU A 128 -7.92 5.58 6.67
N GLN A 129 -8.88 6.50 6.83
CA GLN A 129 -8.98 7.33 8.03
C GLN A 129 -9.25 6.48 9.28
N VAL A 130 -10.13 5.47 9.17
CA VAL A 130 -10.36 4.50 10.27
C VAL A 130 -9.06 3.78 10.64
N LEU A 131 -8.24 3.41 9.65
CA LEU A 131 -6.94 2.77 9.91
C LEU A 131 -5.94 3.72 10.58
N HIS A 132 -5.86 4.98 10.15
CA HIS A 132 -5.01 5.98 10.81
C HIS A 132 -5.44 6.32 12.24
N ASP A 133 -6.73 6.17 12.56
CA ASP A 133 -7.24 6.32 13.92
C ASP A 133 -6.93 5.08 14.79
N ALA A 134 -6.80 3.89 14.19
CA ALA A 134 -6.63 2.61 14.89
C ALA A 134 -5.17 2.16 15.07
N TYR A 135 -4.27 2.55 14.18
CA TYR A 135 -2.87 2.08 14.14
C TYR A 135 -1.88 3.24 14.13
N GLU A 136 -0.64 3.01 14.55
CA GLU A 136 0.42 4.05 14.59
C GLU A 136 0.99 4.40 13.21
N ILE A 137 0.29 4.04 12.13
CA ILE A 137 0.69 4.29 10.75
C ILE A 137 0.76 5.80 10.46
N GLN A 138 1.89 6.22 9.91
CA GLN A 138 2.15 7.62 9.56
C GLN A 138 2.10 7.76 8.03
N PRO A 139 1.40 8.78 7.49
CA PRO A 139 1.41 9.07 6.07
C PRO A 139 2.84 9.26 5.60
N TYR A 140 3.19 8.51 4.56
CA TYR A 140 4.52 8.52 4.00
C TYR A 140 4.84 9.88 3.36
N TRP A 141 3.84 10.54 2.79
CA TRP A 141 3.96 11.85 2.14
C TRP A 141 3.16 12.92 2.88
N LYS A 142 3.69 14.14 2.95
CA LYS A 142 2.97 15.31 3.47
C LYS A 142 2.27 16.06 2.32
N GLY A 143 0.95 16.24 2.41
CA GLY A 143 0.17 17.03 1.44
C GLY A 143 0.21 16.49 0.01
N CYS A 144 0.28 15.17 -0.16
CA CYS A 144 0.43 14.51 -1.45
C CYS A 144 -0.90 13.96 -2.00
N GLY A 145 -2.01 14.66 -1.76
CA GLY A 145 -3.36 14.26 -2.18
C GLY A 145 -3.56 14.03 -3.68
N ARG A 146 -2.54 14.30 -4.52
CA ARG A 146 -2.53 13.90 -5.92
C ARG A 146 -2.21 12.41 -6.12
N ASN A 147 -1.30 11.87 -5.31
CA ASN A 147 -0.79 10.50 -5.50
C ASN A 147 -1.25 9.56 -4.41
N ALA A 148 -1.31 10.02 -3.16
CA ALA A 148 -1.62 9.21 -1.99
C ALA A 148 -2.71 9.88 -1.14
N LEU A 149 -3.64 9.10 -0.61
CA LEU A 149 -4.77 9.61 0.20
C LEU A 149 -4.45 9.67 1.71
N ASP A 150 -3.30 9.13 2.12
CA ASP A 150 -2.92 8.92 3.52
C ASP A 150 -2.88 10.21 4.35
N PHE A 151 -2.38 11.30 3.76
CA PHE A 151 -2.23 12.55 4.51
C PHE A 151 -3.58 13.15 4.86
N GLU A 152 -4.46 13.29 3.88
CA GLU A 152 -5.81 13.81 4.04
C GLU A 152 -6.63 12.91 4.98
N ALA A 153 -6.48 11.59 4.83
CA ALA A 153 -7.15 10.62 5.67
C ALA A 153 -6.74 10.75 7.14
N ARG A 154 -5.44 10.79 7.43
CA ARG A 154 -4.95 11.01 8.80
C ARG A 154 -5.48 12.29 9.44
N HIS A 155 -5.66 13.36 8.68
CA HIS A 155 -6.11 14.64 9.21
C HIS A 155 -7.63 14.71 9.37
N GLY A 156 -8.36 13.61 9.16
CA GLY A 156 -9.80 13.58 9.36
C GLY A 156 -10.58 14.30 8.26
N MET A 157 -9.95 14.56 7.10
CA MET A 157 -10.55 15.39 6.05
C MET A 157 -11.74 14.74 5.35
N PHE A 158 -12.02 13.46 5.64
CA PHE A 158 -13.14 12.70 5.10
C PHE A 158 -14.19 12.38 6.17
N ARG A 159 -14.20 13.01 7.35
CA ARG A 159 -15.19 12.73 8.42
C ARG A 159 -16.61 13.21 8.12
N ASP A 160 -16.73 14.40 7.52
CA ASP A 160 -18.01 15.14 7.45
C ASP A 160 -18.63 15.17 6.04
N GLY A 161 -18.29 14.20 5.18
CA GLY A 161 -18.84 14.12 3.83
C GLY A 161 -20.17 13.38 3.75
N PRO A 162 -20.95 13.54 2.66
CA PRO A 162 -22.22 12.86 2.46
C PRO A 162 -22.00 11.41 2.01
N TRP A 163 -21.35 10.60 2.85
CA TRP A 163 -20.95 9.24 2.53
C TRP A 163 -22.11 8.28 2.73
N ASP A 164 -22.69 7.81 1.61
CA ASP A 164 -23.56 6.66 1.57
C ASP A 164 -22.99 5.69 0.53
N PHE A 165 -22.49 4.55 1.00
CA PHE A 165 -21.85 3.52 0.20
C PHE A 165 -22.71 2.24 0.13
N SER A 166 -23.99 2.35 0.53
CA SER A 166 -24.95 1.23 0.55
C SER A 166 -25.63 0.97 -0.79
#